data_AF-A0A960QB44-F1
#
_entry.id   AF-A0A960QB44-F1
#
_cell.length_a   1.000
_cell.length_b   1.000
_cell.length_c   1.000
_cell.angle_alpha   90.00
_cell.angle_beta   90.00
_cell.angle_gamma   90.00
#
_symmetry.space_group_name_H-M   'P 1'
#
loop_
_entity.id
_entity.type
_entity.pdbx_description
1 polymer ?
#
loop_
_entity_poly.entity_id
_entity_poly.type
_entity_poly.pdbx_seq_one_letter_code
_entity_poly.pdbx_strand_id
1 'polypeptide(L)'
;MHLRDPWIEARRGDATPTQLVYARRGVITGEMEHAARREGVEPELVRSEVARGRAIIPANIHHRELEPMVIGKAFRVKINANIG
;
A
#
# COMPACT_ATOMS: atom_id res chain seq x y z
N MET A 1 11.86 -4.13 15.70
CA MET A 1 10.61 -4.48 15.01
C MET A 1 10.21 -3.28 14.18
N HIS A 2 10.12 -3.44 12.86
CA HIS A 2 9.70 -2.38 11.94
C HIS A 2 8.18 -2.27 11.90
N LEU A 3 7.68 -1.13 11.44
CA LEU A 3 6.24 -0.83 11.30
C LEU A 3 5.48 -1.95 10.58
N ARG A 4 6.08 -2.51 9.51
CA ARG A 4 5.42 -3.45 8.61
C ARG A 4 5.55 -4.91 9.00
N ASP A 5 6.40 -5.24 9.98
CA ASP A 5 6.64 -6.62 10.41
C ASP A 5 5.32 -7.38 10.69
N PRO A 6 4.39 -6.90 11.53
CA PRO A 6 3.15 -7.63 11.82
C PRO A 6 2.27 -7.85 10.57
N TRP A 7 2.28 -6.91 9.62
CA TRP A 7 1.46 -7.01 8.41
C TRP A 7 2.03 -8.00 7.40
N ILE A 8 3.36 -8.08 7.32
CA ILE A 8 4.06 -9.04 6.45
C ILE A 8 3.89 -10.46 7.03
N GLU A 9 4.08 -10.63 8.34
CA GLU A 9 3.93 -11.93 8.99
C GLU A 9 2.51 -12.49 8.87
N ALA A 10 1.47 -11.65 9.02
CA ALA A 10 0.07 -12.07 8.89
C ALA A 10 -0.29 -12.64 7.50
N ARG A 11 0.52 -12.37 6.48
CA ARG A 11 0.29 -12.78 5.08
C ARG A 11 1.42 -13.65 4.53
N ARG A 12 2.25 -14.21 5.43
CA ARG A 12 3.35 -15.09 5.08
C ARG A 12 2.78 -16.37 4.43
N GLY A 13 3.29 -16.71 3.25
CA GLY A 13 2.87 -17.90 2.50
C GLY A 13 1.78 -17.65 1.46
N ASP A 14 1.23 -16.43 1.39
CA ASP A 14 0.31 -16.07 0.31
C ASP A 14 1.00 -16.18 -1.06
N ALA A 15 0.37 -16.89 -2.00
CA ALA A 15 0.95 -17.14 -3.33
C ALA A 15 1.17 -15.86 -4.16
N THR A 16 0.44 -14.78 -3.89
CA THR A 16 0.58 -13.50 -4.60
C THR A 16 0.37 -12.33 -3.64
N PRO A 17 1.41 -11.96 -2.87
CA PRO A 17 1.28 -11.02 -1.76
C PRO A 17 1.35 -9.56 -2.24
N THR A 18 0.44 -9.17 -3.13
CA THR A 18 0.39 -7.83 -3.71
C THR A 18 -0.79 -7.03 -3.20
N GLN A 19 -0.61 -5.72 -3.07
CA GLN A 19 -1.67 -4.80 -2.65
C GLN A 19 -2.86 -4.83 -3.63
N LEU A 20 -2.61 -5.06 -4.92
CA LEU A 20 -3.66 -5.21 -5.93
C LEU A 20 -4.55 -6.44 -5.67
N VAL A 21 -3.97 -7.59 -5.34
CA VAL A 21 -4.72 -8.82 -5.05
C VAL A 21 -5.56 -8.64 -3.80
N TYR A 22 -4.99 -8.09 -2.73
CA TYR A 22 -5.75 -7.81 -1.50
C TYR A 22 -6.90 -6.82 -1.76
N ALA A 23 -6.64 -5.74 -2.49
CA ALA A 23 -7.65 -4.75 -2.84
C ALA A 23 -8.82 -5.35 -3.61
N ARG A 24 -8.55 -6.20 -4.62
CA ARG A 24 -9.57 -6.88 -5.43
C ARG A 24 -10.38 -7.91 -4.63
N ARG A 25 -9.83 -8.45 -3.55
CA ARG A 25 -10.53 -9.31 -2.58
C ARG A 25 -11.36 -8.53 -1.55
N GLY A 26 -11.38 -7.19 -1.63
CA GLY A 26 -12.08 -6.34 -0.67
C GLY A 26 -11.32 -6.15 0.65
N VAL A 27 -10.06 -6.58 0.74
CA VAL A 27 -9.26 -6.47 1.96
C VAL A 27 -8.59 -5.10 2.01
N ILE A 28 -8.83 -4.37 3.09
CA ILE A 28 -8.06 -3.18 3.46
C ILE A 28 -6.85 -3.64 4.26
N THR A 29 -5.65 -3.37 3.76
CA THR A 29 -4.39 -3.76 4.40
C THR A 29 -3.88 -2.67 5.34
N GLY A 30 -2.98 -3.01 6.26
CA GLY A 30 -2.27 -2.01 7.07
C GLY A 30 -1.53 -0.98 6.23
N GLU A 31 -1.01 -1.36 5.05
CA GLU A 31 -0.43 -0.39 4.10
C GLU A 31 -1.46 0.59 3.52
N MET A 32 -2.68 0.12 3.20
CA MET A 32 -3.75 0.99 2.71
C MET A 32 -4.23 1.95 3.81
N GLU A 33 -4.42 1.47 5.04
CA GLU A 33 -4.78 2.32 6.19
C GLU A 33 -3.72 3.39 6.45
N HIS A 34 -2.45 2.99 6.42
CA HIS A 34 -1.33 3.92 6.63
C HIS A 34 -1.29 5.00 5.54
N ALA A 35 -1.39 4.60 4.27
CA ALA A 35 -1.41 5.53 3.15
C ALA A 35 -2.62 6.47 3.19
N ALA A 36 -3.80 5.95 3.54
CA ALA A 36 -5.04 6.72 3.69
C ALA A 36 -4.92 7.79 4.77
N ARG A 37 -4.40 7.40 5.96
CA ARG A 37 -4.11 8.34 7.06
C ARG A 37 -3.15 9.43 6.64
N ARG A 38 -2.08 9.08 5.89
CA ARG A 38 -1.12 10.07 5.39
C ARG A 38 -1.76 11.05 4.40
N GLU A 39 -2.64 10.57 3.53
CA GLU A 39 -3.36 11.40 2.55
C GLU A 39 -4.54 12.18 3.13
N GLY A 40 -5.01 11.86 4.34
CA GLY A 40 -6.19 12.47 4.94
C GLY A 40 -7.50 12.04 4.26
N VAL A 41 -7.58 10.79 3.83
CA VAL A 41 -8.73 10.21 3.13
C VAL A 41 -9.15 8.89 3.77
N GLU A 42 -10.33 8.39 3.40
CA GLU A 42 -10.82 7.09 3.86
C GLU A 42 -10.01 5.91 3.27
N PRO A 43 -9.72 4.85 4.06
CA PRO A 43 -9.02 3.65 3.57
C PRO A 43 -9.72 2.97 2.39
N GLU A 44 -11.05 3.04 2.33
CA GLU A 44 -11.84 2.47 1.24
C GLU A 44 -11.58 3.18 -0.10
N LEU A 45 -11.27 4.48 -0.10
CA LEU A 45 -10.85 5.18 -1.32
C LEU A 45 -9.54 4.58 -1.85
N VAL A 46 -8.55 4.38 -0.98
CA VAL A 46 -7.26 3.77 -1.33
C VAL A 46 -7.47 2.36 -1.88
N ARG A 47 -8.21 1.51 -1.17
CA ARG A 47 -8.50 0.14 -1.61
C ARG A 47 -9.20 0.11 -2.96
N SER A 48 -10.23 0.94 -3.17
CA SER A 48 -10.99 0.96 -4.42
C SER A 48 -10.16 1.44 -5.61
N GLU A 49 -9.32 2.46 -5.45
CA GLU A 49 -8.42 2.93 -6.52
C GLU A 49 -7.33 1.91 -6.86
N VAL A 50 -6.79 1.22 -5.85
CA VAL A 50 -5.83 0.13 -6.06
C VAL A 50 -6.50 -1.04 -6.78
N ALA A 51 -7.71 -1.46 -6.36
CA ALA A 51 -8.44 -2.55 -7.00
C ALA A 51 -8.74 -2.30 -8.49
N ARG A 52 -9.06 -1.05 -8.83
CA ARG A 52 -9.30 -0.56 -10.20
C ARG A 52 -8.01 -0.38 -11.01
N GLY A 53 -6.83 -0.52 -10.41
CA GLY A 53 -5.54 -0.30 -11.06
C GLY A 53 -5.26 1.17 -11.39
N ARG A 54 -5.95 2.11 -10.74
CA ARG A 54 -5.74 3.56 -10.90
C ARG A 54 -4.76 4.15 -9.88
N ALA A 55 -4.41 3.36 -8.87
CA ALA A 55 -3.40 3.68 -7.89
C ALA A 55 -2.57 2.45 -7.52
N ILE A 56 -1.37 2.69 -7.02
CA ILE A 56 -0.44 1.65 -6.54
C ILE A 56 0.12 2.01 -5.18
N ILE A 57 0.52 0.99 -4.42
CA ILE A 57 1.32 1.12 -3.20
C ILE A 57 2.58 0.28 -3.39
N PRO A 58 3.75 0.89 -3.69
CA PRO A 58 5.00 0.17 -3.93
C PRO A 58 5.59 -0.34 -2.61
N ALA A 59 5.12 -1.50 -2.14
CA ALA A 59 5.43 -2.02 -0.81
C ALA A 59 5.93 -3.48 -0.85
N ASN A 60 7.10 -3.68 -1.47
CA ASN A 60 7.78 -4.99 -1.47
C ASN A 60 7.90 -5.54 -0.03
N ILE A 61 7.59 -6.82 0.16
CA ILE A 61 7.62 -7.51 1.46
C ILE A 61 9.02 -7.54 2.11
N HIS A 62 10.09 -7.37 1.31
CA HIS A 62 11.46 -7.35 1.82
C HIS A 62 11.89 -5.97 2.33
N HIS A 63 11.21 -4.89 1.95
CA HIS A 63 11.51 -3.52 2.38
C HIS A 63 10.71 -3.19 3.65
N ARG A 64 11.19 -3.66 4.80
CA ARG A 64 10.44 -3.70 6.07
C ARG A 64 10.34 -2.33 6.75
N GLU A 65 11.34 -1.51 6.55
CA GLU A 65 11.51 -0.14 7.05
C GLU A 65 10.67 0.90 6.28
N LEU A 66 10.08 0.50 5.14
CA LEU A 66 9.23 1.38 4.33
C LEU A 66 8.09 1.98 5.14
N GLU A 67 7.92 3.30 5.04
CA GLU A 67 6.67 3.98 5.36
C GLU A 67 5.77 4.00 4.12
N PRO A 68 4.64 3.26 4.10
CA PRO A 68 3.83 3.13 2.90
C PRO A 68 3.28 4.46 2.38
N MET A 69 3.23 4.58 1.06
CA MET A 69 2.60 5.70 0.36
C MET A 69 1.80 5.18 -0.84
N VAL A 70 0.79 5.94 -1.25
CA VAL A 70 -0.03 5.65 -2.43
C VAL A 70 0.31 6.62 -3.57
N ILE A 71 0.39 6.09 -4.79
CA ILE A 71 0.60 6.85 -6.02
C ILE A 71 -0.62 6.64 -6.92
N GLY A 72 -1.32 7.71 -7.29
CA GLY A 72 -2.50 7.65 -8.15
C GLY A 72 -3.16 9.02 -8.31
N LYS A 73 -4.02 9.17 -9.33
CA LYS A 73 -4.65 10.46 -9.67
C LYS A 73 -5.56 11.05 -8.59
N ALA A 74 -6.12 10.21 -7.71
CA ALA A 74 -7.01 10.63 -6.63
C ALA A 74 -6.27 11.13 -5.36
N PHE A 75 -4.93 11.10 -5.36
CA PHE A 75 -4.09 11.41 -4.20
C PHE A 75 -3.16 12.59 -4.51
N ARG A 76 -2.49 13.13 -3.50
CA ARG A 76 -1.51 14.21 -3.70
C ARG A 76 -0.41 13.75 -4.67
N VAL A 77 -0.03 14.63 -5.60
CA VAL A 77 1.04 14.39 -6.57
C VAL A 77 2.33 14.00 -5.82
N LYS A 78 2.98 12.94 -6.29
CA LYS A 78 4.26 12.46 -5.74
C LYS A 78 5.39 12.84 -6.67
N ILE A 79 6.57 13.06 -6.10
CA ILE A 79 7.81 13.31 -6.83
C ILE A 79 8.79 12.16 -6.55
N ASN A 80 9.68 11.90 -7.51
CA ASN A 80 10.78 10.95 -7.37
C ASN A 80 12.11 11.68 -7.55
N ALA A 81 13.14 11.30 -6.80
CA ALA A 81 14.49 11.80 -6.95
C ALA A 81 15.42 10.66 -7.37
N ASN A 82 16.19 10.87 -8.43
CA ASN A 82 17.22 9.92 -8.84
C ASN A 82 18.53 10.25 -8.10
N ILE A 83 19.13 9.24 -7.47
CA ILE A 83 20.41 9.33 -6.75
C ILE A 83 21.36 8.24 -7.26
N GLY A 84 22.67 8.41 -7.04
CA GLY A 84 23.74 7.49 -7.43
C GLY A 84 24.66 7.17 -6.26
#